data_AF-A0A1Y1KFZ9-F1
#
_entry.id   AF-A0A1Y1KFZ9-F1
#
_cell.length_a   1.000
_cell.length_b   1.000
_cell.length_c   1.000
_cell.angle_alpha   90.00
_cell.angle_beta   90.00
_cell.angle_gamma   90.00
#
_symmetry.space_group_name_H-M   'P 1'
#
loop_
_entity.id
_entity.type
_entity.pdbx_description
1 polymer ?
#
loop_
_entity_poly.entity_id
_entity_poly.type
_entity_poly.pdbx_seq_one_letter_code
_entity_poly.pdbx_strand_id
1 'polypeptide(L)'
;MNEYNVYILQCSNGHLMCAGCFTHVLADARLRDEMATCPNCRVEISKASATRNLAVEHAVSELPSECQFCNKEYPRNTLERHEESLCEERISSCKFSRIGCPWRGPVHESVQHESECAHPNRSGLEVMDALQVIDQKSAIERKLFDSIFELLGYEKITFNDLQLKPYRTEEFVHRLFYETSRFSAFNNQWVLKARINNMQKDPTQSSEREMTYQVYNITLC
;
A
#
# COMPACT_ATOMS: atom_id res chain seq x y z
N MET A 1 -1.04 0.95 -9.00
CA MET A 1 -2.18 0.00 -9.02
C MET A 1 -3.36 0.79 -8.46
N ASN A 2 -4.35 1.12 -9.29
CA ASN A 2 -5.48 1.95 -8.85
C ASN A 2 -6.18 1.27 -7.68
N GLU A 3 -6.37 2.01 -6.58
CA GLU A 3 -7.06 1.56 -5.37
C GLU A 3 -8.54 1.19 -5.61
N TYR A 4 -9.05 1.42 -6.82
CA TYR A 4 -10.44 1.18 -7.23
C TYR A 4 -10.70 -0.18 -7.89
N ASN A 5 -9.67 -0.96 -8.22
CA ASN A 5 -9.86 -2.30 -8.81
C ASN A 5 -9.93 -3.37 -7.71
N VAL A 6 -11.15 -3.59 -7.22
CA VAL A 6 -11.43 -4.69 -6.29
C VAL A 6 -11.58 -5.99 -7.07
N TYR A 7 -10.59 -6.87 -6.98
CA TYR A 7 -10.71 -8.23 -7.49
C TYR A 7 -11.70 -9.03 -6.63
N ILE A 8 -12.68 -9.67 -7.25
CA ILE A 8 -13.67 -10.51 -6.57
C ILE A 8 -13.47 -11.96 -6.98
N LEU A 9 -13.25 -12.80 -5.98
CA LEU A 9 -13.05 -14.23 -6.10
C LEU A 9 -14.28 -14.98 -5.61
N GLN A 10 -14.61 -16.06 -6.30
CA GLN A 10 -15.77 -16.90 -6.06
C GLN A 10 -15.31 -18.32 -5.75
N CYS A 11 -15.82 -18.90 -4.65
CA CYS A 11 -15.61 -20.33 -4.36
C CYS A 11 -16.44 -21.22 -5.29
N SER A 12 -16.16 -22.53 -5.34
CA SER A 12 -16.90 -23.48 -6.18
C SER A 12 -18.41 -23.51 -5.92
N ASN A 13 -18.85 -23.13 -4.72
CA ASN A 13 -20.27 -23.02 -4.34
C ASN A 13 -20.88 -21.62 -4.55
N GLY A 14 -20.14 -20.65 -5.10
CA GLY A 14 -20.69 -19.34 -5.47
C GLY A 14 -20.55 -18.21 -4.45
N HIS A 15 -19.90 -18.41 -3.30
CA HIS A 15 -19.68 -17.34 -2.33
C HIS A 15 -18.55 -16.41 -2.76
N LEU A 16 -18.77 -15.11 -2.60
CA LEU A 16 -17.90 -14.04 -3.07
C LEU A 16 -16.99 -13.52 -1.94
N MET A 17 -15.73 -13.23 -2.26
CA MET A 17 -14.77 -12.57 -1.37
C MET A 17 -13.89 -11.63 -2.19
N CYS A 18 -13.47 -10.51 -1.63
CA CYS A 18 -12.44 -9.70 -2.28
C CYS A 18 -11.07 -10.42 -2.21
N ALA A 19 -10.15 -10.09 -3.12
CA ALA A 19 -8.82 -10.70 -3.16
C ALA A 19 -8.01 -10.51 -1.86
N GLY A 20 -8.21 -9.39 -1.15
CA GLY A 20 -7.61 -9.16 0.16
C GLY A 20 -8.09 -10.19 1.19
N CYS A 21 -9.40 -10.28 1.40
CA CYS A 21 -10.00 -11.27 2.31
C CYS A 21 -9.65 -12.71 1.91
N PHE A 22 -9.66 -13.03 0.61
CA PHE A 22 -9.26 -14.36 0.13
C PHE A 22 -7.81 -14.67 0.48
N THR A 23 -6.89 -13.73 0.24
CA THR A 23 -5.47 -13.88 0.58
C THR A 23 -5.29 -14.03 2.09
N HIS A 24 -6.05 -13.29 2.89
CA HIS A 24 -6.04 -13.44 4.34
C HIS A 24 -6.44 -14.85 4.77
N VAL A 25 -7.55 -15.39 4.26
CA VAL A 25 -8.00 -16.75 4.60
C VAL A 25 -6.96 -17.80 4.20
N LEU A 26 -6.37 -17.69 3.00
CA LEU A 26 -5.31 -18.61 2.56
C LEU A 26 -4.05 -18.53 3.42
N ALA A 27 -3.60 -17.31 3.73
CA ALA A 27 -2.41 -17.08 4.54
C ALA A 27 -2.62 -17.64 5.95
N ASP A 28 -3.79 -17.38 6.52
CA ASP A 28 -4.12 -17.74 7.88
C ASP A 28 -4.29 -19.27 8.07
N ALA A 29 -4.89 -19.96 7.10
CA ALA A 29 -4.90 -21.42 7.07
C ALA A 29 -3.48 -22.00 6.99
N ARG A 30 -2.62 -21.44 6.13
CA ARG A 30 -1.20 -21.83 6.04
C ARG A 30 -0.45 -21.58 7.34
N LEU A 31 -0.75 -20.48 8.03
CA LEU A 31 -0.16 -20.16 9.33
C LEU A 31 -0.60 -21.13 10.44
N ARG A 32 -1.73 -21.82 10.27
CA ARG A 32 -2.19 -22.87 11.21
C ARG A 32 -1.86 -24.28 10.76
N ASP A 33 -1.26 -24.45 9.59
CA ASP A 33 -1.04 -25.76 8.95
C ASP A 33 -2.37 -26.49 8.69
N GLU A 34 -3.39 -25.73 8.32
CA GLU A 34 -4.75 -26.19 8.01
C GLU A 34 -5.08 -25.95 6.53
N MET A 35 -6.08 -26.66 6.03
CA MET A 35 -6.63 -26.39 4.71
C MET A 35 -7.54 -25.17 4.76
N ALA A 36 -7.37 -24.26 3.81
CA ALA A 36 -8.22 -23.08 3.71
C ALA A 36 -9.63 -23.47 3.26
N THR A 37 -10.63 -22.94 3.94
CA THR A 37 -12.05 -23.21 3.63
C THR A 37 -12.83 -21.91 3.49
N CYS A 38 -13.87 -21.93 2.66
CA CYS A 38 -14.77 -20.79 2.48
C CYS A 38 -15.44 -20.44 3.83
N PRO A 39 -15.38 -19.18 4.30
CA PRO A 39 -15.98 -18.79 5.57
C PRO A 39 -17.50 -19.05 5.64
N ASN A 40 -18.21 -18.97 4.51
CA ASN A 40 -19.66 -19.15 4.46
C ASN A 40 -20.10 -20.61 4.37
N CYS A 41 -19.47 -21.42 3.51
CA CYS A 41 -19.94 -22.78 3.21
C CYS A 41 -18.92 -23.88 3.49
N ARG A 42 -17.72 -23.53 3.98
CA ARG A 42 -16.64 -24.44 4.39
C ARG A 42 -16.09 -25.37 3.30
N VAL A 43 -16.47 -25.17 2.03
CA VAL A 43 -15.80 -25.85 0.91
C VAL A 43 -14.33 -25.46 0.88
N GLU A 44 -13.46 -26.40 0.54
CA GLU A 44 -12.04 -26.13 0.38
C GLU A 44 -11.80 -25.06 -0.70
N ILE A 45 -10.92 -24.11 -0.38
CA ILE A 45 -10.53 -23.04 -1.29
C ILE A 45 -9.02 -23.02 -1.48
N SER A 46 -8.59 -22.74 -2.70
CA SER A 46 -7.19 -22.55 -3.07
C SER A 46 -7.10 -21.55 -4.21
N LYS A 47 -5.89 -21.06 -4.51
CA LYS A 47 -5.66 -20.18 -5.67
C LYS A 47 -6.10 -20.82 -7.00
N ALA A 48 -6.13 -22.16 -7.06
CA ALA A 48 -6.52 -22.90 -8.26
C ALA A 48 -8.03 -23.19 -8.31
N SER A 49 -8.70 -23.35 -7.17
CA SER A 49 -10.14 -23.66 -7.14
C SER A 49 -11.04 -22.43 -7.12
N ALA A 50 -10.53 -21.26 -6.72
CA ALA A 50 -11.27 -20.01 -6.79
C ALA A 50 -11.27 -19.42 -8.20
N THR A 51 -12.39 -18.83 -8.60
CA THR A 51 -12.55 -18.18 -9.91
C THR A 51 -12.77 -16.68 -9.75
N ARG A 52 -12.22 -15.87 -10.67
CA ARG A 52 -12.45 -14.43 -10.69
C ARG A 52 -13.83 -14.14 -11.28
N ASN A 53 -14.64 -13.34 -10.59
CA ASN A 53 -15.98 -12.99 -11.04
C ASN A 53 -16.02 -11.56 -11.60
N LEU A 54 -15.74 -11.42 -12.91
CA LEU A 54 -15.70 -10.14 -13.61
C LEU A 54 -17.06 -9.41 -13.61
N ALA A 55 -18.17 -10.13 -13.58
CA ALA A 55 -19.49 -9.53 -13.57
C ALA A 55 -19.75 -8.79 -12.25
N VAL A 56 -19.37 -9.40 -11.13
CA VAL A 56 -19.45 -8.75 -9.81
C VAL A 56 -18.46 -7.60 -9.72
N GLU A 57 -17.24 -7.75 -10.24
CA GLU A 57 -16.27 -6.64 -10.28
C GLU A 57 -16.83 -5.43 -11.04
N HIS A 58 -17.40 -5.65 -12.22
CA HIS A 58 -18.04 -4.59 -13.00
C HIS A 58 -19.20 -3.96 -12.22
N ALA A 59 -20.08 -4.77 -11.63
CA ALA A 59 -21.20 -4.25 -10.83
C ALA A 59 -20.73 -3.42 -9.62
N VAL A 60 -19.67 -3.86 -8.92
CA VAL A 60 -19.07 -3.12 -7.81
C VAL A 60 -18.45 -1.80 -8.27
N SER A 61 -17.88 -1.77 -9.48
CA SER A 61 -17.25 -0.57 -10.05
C SER A 61 -18.28 0.52 -10.42
N GLU A 62 -19.53 0.14 -10.65
CA GLU A 62 -20.66 1.04 -10.93
C GLU A 62 -21.37 1.53 -9.66
N LEU A 63 -21.02 1.02 -8.48
CA LEU A 63 -21.63 1.47 -7.24
C LEU A 63 -21.32 2.95 -6.98
N PRO A 64 -22.27 3.72 -6.42
CA PRO A 64 -22.04 5.12 -6.09
C PRO A 64 -21.00 5.27 -4.99
N SER A 65 -20.24 6.35 -5.07
CA SER A 65 -19.34 6.85 -4.03
C SER A 65 -19.30 8.37 -4.09
N GLU A 66 -19.15 9.01 -2.93
CA GLU A 66 -19.13 10.46 -2.82
C GLU A 66 -17.77 11.02 -3.22
N CYS A 67 -17.77 12.13 -3.96
CA CYS A 67 -16.58 12.93 -4.23
C CYS A 67 -16.13 13.67 -2.98
N GLN A 68 -14.84 13.56 -2.65
CA GLN A 68 -14.25 14.18 -1.46
C GLN A 68 -14.30 15.73 -1.45
N PHE A 69 -14.54 16.35 -2.60
CA PHE A 69 -14.56 17.81 -2.73
C PHE A 69 -15.98 18.38 -2.82
N CYS A 70 -16.86 17.78 -3.63
CA CYS A 70 -18.21 18.30 -3.87
C CYS A 70 -19.34 17.51 -3.21
N ASN A 71 -19.03 16.38 -2.55
CA ASN A 71 -19.99 15.48 -1.88
C ASN A 71 -21.11 14.95 -2.79
N LYS A 72 -20.97 15.05 -4.11
CA LYS A 72 -21.90 14.44 -5.08
C LYS A 72 -21.50 12.99 -5.33
N GLU A 73 -22.49 12.14 -5.59
CA GLU A 73 -22.26 10.73 -5.91
C GLU A 73 -21.85 10.54 -7.37
N TYR A 74 -20.83 9.71 -7.58
CA TYR A 74 -20.40 9.23 -8.90
C TYR A 74 -20.15 7.72 -8.85
N PRO A 75 -20.30 7.01 -9.98
CA PRO A 75 -19.81 5.64 -10.10
C PRO A 75 -18.32 5.56 -9.74
N ARG A 76 -17.93 4.59 -8.90
CA ARG A 76 -16.53 4.43 -8.43
C ARG A 76 -15.51 4.43 -9.56
N ASN A 77 -15.83 3.79 -10.69
CA ASN A 77 -14.95 3.73 -11.86
C ASN A 77 -14.71 5.09 -12.56
N THR A 78 -15.55 6.10 -12.31
CA THR A 78 -15.41 7.46 -12.85
C THR A 78 -14.98 8.48 -11.81
N LEU A 79 -15.04 8.12 -10.53
CA LEU A 79 -14.79 9.05 -9.41
C LEU A 79 -13.38 9.63 -9.45
N GLU A 80 -12.36 8.79 -9.65
CA GLU A 80 -10.95 9.22 -9.74
C GLU A 80 -10.77 10.30 -10.82
N ARG A 81 -11.29 10.05 -12.03
CA ARG A 81 -11.25 11.01 -13.13
C ARG A 81 -12.00 12.30 -12.80
N HIS A 82 -13.15 12.19 -12.13
CA HIS A 82 -13.91 13.36 -11.70
C HIS A 82 -13.08 14.20 -10.73
N GLU A 83 -12.56 13.58 -9.67
CA GLU A 83 -11.77 14.24 -8.63
C GLU A 83 -10.52 14.89 -9.20
N GLU A 84 -9.79 14.22 -10.11
CA GLU A 84 -8.56 14.75 -10.72
C GLU A 84 -8.80 15.91 -11.69
N SER A 85 -9.84 15.83 -12.52
CA SER A 85 -9.94 16.67 -13.73
C SER A 85 -11.25 17.41 -13.93
N LEU A 86 -12.37 16.91 -13.42
CA LEU A 86 -13.70 17.45 -13.73
C LEU A 86 -14.34 18.19 -12.55
N CYS A 87 -13.87 17.95 -11.33
CA CYS A 87 -14.43 18.55 -10.14
C CYS A 87 -14.09 20.03 -10.05
N GLU A 88 -15.12 20.88 -10.04
CA GLU A 88 -14.98 22.33 -9.85
C GLU A 88 -14.60 22.70 -8.42
N GLU A 89 -14.92 21.83 -7.44
CA GLU A 89 -14.58 22.00 -6.03
C GLU A 89 -13.19 21.45 -5.66
N ARG A 90 -12.53 20.69 -6.55
CA ARG A 90 -11.16 20.23 -6.23
C ARG A 90 -10.23 21.44 -6.07
N ILE A 91 -9.34 21.32 -5.09
CA ILE A 91 -8.31 22.31 -4.81
C ILE A 91 -7.28 22.39 -5.93
N SER A 92 -7.11 23.59 -6.49
CA SER A 92 -6.07 23.95 -7.45
C SER A 92 -5.15 25.04 -6.89
N SER A 93 -4.00 25.22 -7.52
CA SER A 93 -3.07 26.32 -7.23
C SER A 93 -3.10 27.35 -8.35
N CYS A 94 -2.84 28.61 -8.02
CA CYS A 94 -2.69 29.68 -8.99
C CYS A 94 -1.58 29.36 -10.01
N LYS A 95 -1.73 29.72 -11.29
CA LYS A 95 -0.66 29.56 -12.30
C LYS A 95 0.64 30.30 -11.93
N PHE A 96 0.55 31.35 -11.14
CA PHE A 96 1.68 32.12 -10.62
C PHE A 96 2.27 31.55 -9.31
N SER A 97 1.86 30.35 -8.90
CA SER A 97 2.46 29.63 -7.75
C SER A 97 3.97 29.44 -7.93
N ARG A 98 4.44 29.27 -9.17
CA ARG A 98 5.85 29.15 -9.54
C ARG A 98 6.70 30.37 -9.18
N ILE A 99 6.08 31.54 -9.03
CA ILE A 99 6.74 32.79 -8.61
C ILE A 99 6.32 33.21 -7.20
N GLY A 100 5.79 32.27 -6.41
CA GLY A 100 5.52 32.47 -4.99
C GLY A 100 4.07 32.78 -4.62
N CYS A 101 3.11 32.70 -5.54
CA CYS A 101 1.71 32.86 -5.17
C CYS A 101 1.23 31.71 -4.25
N PRO A 102 0.79 31.99 -3.00
CA PRO A 102 0.40 30.93 -2.06
C PRO A 102 -1.05 30.47 -2.22
N TRP A 103 -1.80 31.06 -3.15
CA TRP A 103 -3.23 30.79 -3.29
C TRP A 103 -3.49 29.34 -3.68
N ARG A 104 -4.38 28.71 -2.91
CA ARG A 104 -4.96 27.40 -3.16
C ARG A 104 -6.45 27.48 -2.87
N GLY A 105 -7.28 27.04 -3.81
CA GLY A 105 -8.73 27.10 -3.67
C GLY A 105 -9.44 26.24 -4.71
N PRO A 106 -10.77 26.19 -4.66
CA PRO A 106 -11.59 25.51 -5.67
C PRO A 106 -11.24 25.96 -7.09
N VAL A 107 -11.34 25.05 -8.07
CA VAL A 107 -11.01 25.37 -9.47
C VAL A 107 -11.90 26.48 -10.02
N HIS A 108 -13.17 26.53 -9.65
CA HIS A 108 -14.07 27.57 -10.15
C HIS A 108 -13.65 28.99 -9.73
N GLU A 109 -12.93 29.14 -8.61
CA GLU A 109 -12.41 30.42 -8.12
C GLU A 109 -11.06 30.81 -8.73
N SER A 110 -10.37 29.87 -9.39
CA SER A 110 -9.01 30.07 -9.89
C SER A 110 -8.91 31.18 -10.92
N VAL A 111 -9.86 31.26 -11.85
CA VAL A 111 -9.89 32.28 -12.90
C VAL A 111 -10.08 33.67 -12.30
N GLN A 112 -10.97 33.79 -11.31
CA GLN A 112 -11.20 35.05 -10.61
C GLN A 112 -9.93 35.47 -9.88
N HIS A 113 -9.34 34.58 -9.07
CA HIS A 113 -8.09 34.86 -8.38
C HIS A 113 -6.97 35.28 -9.35
N GLU A 114 -6.81 34.57 -10.47
CA GLU A 114 -5.75 34.85 -11.44
C GLU A 114 -5.89 36.23 -12.09
N SER A 115 -7.12 36.74 -12.26
CA SER A 115 -7.37 38.07 -12.79
C SER A 115 -7.01 39.19 -11.80
N GLU A 116 -7.08 38.90 -10.50
CA GLU A 116 -6.79 39.82 -9.40
C GLU A 116 -5.42 39.58 -8.76
N CYS A 117 -4.64 38.62 -9.28
CA CYS A 117 -3.40 38.21 -8.68
C CYS A 117 -2.35 39.32 -8.76
N ALA A 118 -1.77 39.70 -7.61
CA ALA A 118 -0.72 40.72 -7.56
C ALA A 118 0.68 40.20 -7.97
N HIS A 119 0.90 38.88 -7.96
CA HIS A 119 2.22 38.26 -8.19
C HIS A 119 2.83 38.55 -9.58
N PRO A 120 2.08 38.65 -10.68
CA PRO A 120 2.62 39.04 -11.98
C PRO A 120 3.26 40.43 -11.99
N ASN A 121 2.84 41.32 -11.08
CA ASN A 121 3.30 42.71 -11.01
C ASN A 121 4.32 42.94 -9.88
N ARG A 122 4.75 41.88 -9.18
CA ARG A 122 5.78 42.00 -8.14
C ARG A 122 7.14 42.30 -8.73
N SER A 123 7.96 43.01 -7.95
CA SER A 123 9.33 43.30 -8.34
C SER A 123 10.17 42.02 -8.39
N GLY A 124 11.24 42.04 -9.19
CA GLY A 124 12.17 40.91 -9.26
C GLY A 124 12.76 40.55 -7.88
N LEU A 125 13.01 41.54 -7.02
CA LEU A 125 13.51 41.31 -5.67
C LEU A 125 12.53 40.48 -4.82
N GLU A 126 11.24 40.85 -4.82
CA GLU A 126 10.20 40.10 -4.09
C GLU A 126 9.99 38.68 -4.64
N VAL A 127 10.13 38.49 -5.96
CA VAL A 127 10.07 37.16 -6.57
C VAL A 127 11.27 36.32 -6.14
N MET A 128 12.47 36.89 -6.11
CA MET A 128 13.68 36.18 -5.69
C MET A 128 13.61 35.70 -4.24
N ASP A 129 13.07 36.50 -3.33
CA ASP A 129 12.85 36.10 -1.94
C ASP A 129 11.89 34.90 -1.85
N ALA A 130 10.80 34.91 -2.61
CA ALA A 130 9.86 33.79 -2.65
C ALA A 130 10.47 32.53 -3.28
N LEU A 131 11.24 32.67 -4.36
CA LEU A 131 11.95 31.57 -5.00
C LEU A 131 12.99 30.95 -4.07
N GLN A 132 13.69 31.74 -3.26
CA GLN A 132 14.67 31.22 -2.31
C GLN A 132 14.03 30.25 -1.30
N VAL A 133 12.82 30.54 -0.84
CA VAL A 133 12.07 29.64 0.05
C VAL A 133 11.68 28.34 -0.67
N ILE A 134 11.26 28.43 -1.94
CA ILE A 134 10.93 27.26 -2.77
C ILE A 134 12.17 26.40 -3.02
N ASP A 135 13.31 27.01 -3.32
CA ASP A 135 14.59 26.33 -3.53
C ASP A 135 15.07 25.65 -2.25
N GLN A 136 14.97 26.30 -1.09
CA GLN A 136 15.30 25.69 0.20
C GLN A 136 14.44 24.45 0.48
N LYS A 137 13.13 24.54 0.25
CA LYS A 137 12.23 23.39 0.40
C LYS A 137 12.61 22.25 -0.56
N SER A 138 12.85 22.58 -1.83
CA SER A 138 13.27 21.62 -2.86
C SER A 138 14.62 20.97 -2.52
N ALA A 139 15.56 21.72 -1.95
CA ALA A 139 16.84 21.18 -1.49
C ALA A 139 16.69 20.23 -0.31
N ILE A 140 15.76 20.48 0.62
CA ILE A 140 15.45 19.56 1.72
C ILE A 140 14.83 18.27 1.18
N GLU A 141 13.85 18.36 0.28
CA GLU A 141 13.24 17.19 -0.36
C GLU A 141 14.29 16.38 -1.14
N ARG A 142 15.19 17.07 -1.86
CA ARG A 142 16.28 16.43 -2.59
C ARG A 142 17.24 15.67 -1.67
N LYS A 143 17.57 16.21 -0.49
CA LYS A 143 18.42 15.50 0.48
C LYS A 143 17.84 14.14 0.87
N LEU A 144 16.51 14.02 1.03
CA LEU A 144 15.88 12.73 1.31
C LEU A 144 16.15 11.73 0.18
N PHE A 145 15.95 12.15 -1.07
CA PHE A 145 16.23 11.30 -2.23
C PHE A 145 17.72 10.94 -2.32
N ASP A 146 18.62 11.91 -2.15
CA ASP A 146 20.06 11.68 -2.15
C ASP A 146 20.45 10.67 -1.06
N SER A 147 19.88 10.77 0.15
CA SER A 147 20.09 9.78 1.23
C SER A 147 19.57 8.39 0.86
N ILE A 148 18.40 8.29 0.21
CA ILE A 148 17.89 7.00 -0.27
C ILE A 148 18.83 6.41 -1.32
N PHE A 149 19.30 7.21 -2.28
CA PHE A 149 20.22 6.75 -3.31
C PHE A 149 21.58 6.35 -2.74
N GLU A 150 22.11 7.10 -1.76
CA GLU A 150 23.33 6.74 -1.05
C GLU A 150 23.15 5.41 -0.30
N LEU A 151 22.01 5.23 0.40
CA LEU A 151 21.67 3.98 1.06
C LEU A 151 21.64 2.82 0.06
N LEU A 152 20.89 2.95 -1.03
CA LEU A 152 20.79 1.93 -2.08
C LEU A 152 22.11 1.70 -2.83
N GLY A 153 22.99 2.70 -2.83
CA GLY A 153 24.31 2.68 -3.45
C GLY A 153 25.41 2.06 -2.58
N TYR A 154 25.14 1.70 -1.31
CA TYR A 154 26.11 0.97 -0.50
C TYR A 154 26.46 -0.36 -1.18
N GLU A 155 27.75 -0.56 -1.42
CA GLU A 155 28.37 -1.75 -2.06
C GLU A 155 28.03 -3.08 -1.36
N LYS A 156 27.48 -3.00 -0.14
CA LYS A 156 27.09 -4.12 0.71
C LYS A 156 25.60 -4.09 1.03
N ILE A 157 24.74 -3.99 0.01
CA ILE A 157 23.34 -4.39 0.12
C ILE A 157 23.13 -5.69 -0.64
N THR A 158 22.48 -6.64 0.01
CA THR A 158 22.15 -7.95 -0.57
C THR A 158 20.66 -8.18 -0.43
N PHE A 159 20.01 -8.38 -1.57
CA PHE A 159 18.59 -8.72 -1.64
C PHE A 159 18.49 -10.24 -1.72
N ASN A 160 17.82 -10.85 -0.74
CA ASN A 160 17.59 -12.29 -0.70
C ASN A 160 16.09 -12.55 -0.55
N ASP A 161 15.54 -13.34 -1.47
CA ASP A 161 14.18 -13.87 -1.33
C ASP A 161 14.19 -15.04 -0.35
N LEU A 162 13.59 -14.84 0.83
CA LEU A 162 13.60 -15.82 1.90
C LEU A 162 12.27 -16.57 1.97
N GLN A 163 12.32 -17.89 1.77
CA GLN A 163 11.17 -18.76 1.98
C GLN A 163 11.16 -19.32 3.40
N LEU A 164 10.12 -18.98 4.16
CA LEU A 164 9.87 -19.52 5.49
C LEU A 164 9.18 -20.88 5.43
N LYS A 165 9.73 -21.86 6.15
CA LYS A 165 9.17 -23.20 6.35
C LYS A 165 8.69 -23.35 7.80
N PRO A 166 7.46 -23.84 8.03
CA PRO A 166 6.95 -24.05 9.38
C PRO A 166 7.63 -25.26 10.04
N TYR A 167 7.86 -25.17 11.35
CA TYR A 167 8.24 -26.31 12.20
C TYR A 167 7.63 -26.17 13.59
N ARG A 168 7.38 -27.30 14.28
CA ARG A 168 6.84 -27.32 15.64
C ARG A 168 7.89 -27.83 16.61
N THR A 169 7.92 -27.26 17.81
CA THR A 169 8.74 -27.80 18.92
C THR A 169 8.08 -29.05 19.49
N GLU A 170 8.88 -30.01 19.95
CA GLU A 170 8.41 -31.25 20.60
C GLU A 170 7.95 -31.06 22.06
N GLU A 171 7.80 -29.80 22.50
CA GLU A 171 7.38 -29.47 23.87
C GLU A 171 5.89 -29.79 24.11
N PHE A 172 5.51 -29.95 25.39
CA PHE A 172 4.13 -30.21 25.85
C PHE A 172 3.08 -29.22 25.27
N VAL A 173 3.51 -28.01 24.90
CA VAL A 173 2.73 -27.05 24.13
C VAL A 173 3.46 -26.84 22.81
N HIS A 174 3.03 -27.53 21.75
CA HIS A 174 3.61 -27.36 20.41
C HIS A 174 3.48 -25.90 19.96
N ARG A 175 4.59 -25.17 19.92
CA ARG A 175 4.65 -23.81 19.39
C ARG A 175 5.08 -23.87 17.93
N LEU A 176 4.37 -23.15 17.08
CA LEU A 176 4.70 -23.03 15.67
C LEU A 176 5.75 -21.94 15.45
N PHE A 177 6.84 -22.31 14.81
CA PHE A 177 7.93 -21.44 14.40
C PHE A 177 8.15 -21.55 12.90
N TYR A 178 8.90 -20.59 12.36
CA TYR A 178 9.26 -20.53 10.96
C TYR A 178 10.75 -20.37 10.82
N GLU A 179 11.36 -21.11 9.90
CA GLU A 179 12.78 -20.95 9.57
C GLU A 179 13.01 -20.89 8.07
N THR A 180 14.06 -20.19 7.66
CA THR A 180 14.52 -20.20 6.28
C THR A 180 15.50 -21.34 6.05
N SER A 181 15.66 -21.75 4.79
CA SER A 181 16.91 -22.43 4.39
C SER A 181 18.10 -21.47 4.56
N ARG A 182 19.32 -22.00 4.57
CA ARG A 182 20.53 -21.18 4.66
C ARG A 182 20.62 -20.25 3.46
N PHE A 183 20.93 -18.99 3.69
CA PHE A 183 21.16 -18.00 2.63
C PHE A 183 22.50 -17.30 2.81
N SER A 184 23.10 -16.87 1.69
CA SER A 184 24.43 -16.27 1.66
C SER A 184 24.33 -14.75 1.62
N ALA A 185 24.97 -14.07 2.57
CA ALA A 185 25.07 -12.62 2.59
C ALA A 185 26.40 -12.20 3.24
N PHE A 186 27.09 -11.22 2.66
CA PHE A 186 28.35 -10.69 3.21
C PHE A 186 29.41 -11.77 3.52
N ASN A 187 29.57 -12.74 2.61
CA ASN A 187 30.47 -13.90 2.77
C ASN A 187 30.21 -14.77 4.01
N ASN A 188 29.01 -14.69 4.58
CA ASN A 188 28.55 -15.50 5.69
C ASN A 188 27.31 -16.33 5.29
N GLN A 189 27.07 -17.41 6.02
CA GLN A 189 25.82 -18.17 5.92
C GLN A 189 24.88 -17.72 7.02
N TRP A 190 23.62 -17.48 6.67
CA TRP A 190 22.62 -16.99 7.61
C TRP A 190 21.40 -17.89 7.60
N VAL A 191 20.72 -17.95 8.74
CA VAL A 191 19.37 -18.50 8.87
C VAL A 191 18.53 -17.50 9.63
N LEU A 192 17.32 -17.25 9.15
CA LEU A 192 16.34 -16.46 9.85
C LEU A 192 15.35 -17.41 10.52
N LYS A 193 15.15 -17.25 11.83
CA LYS A 193 14.03 -17.89 12.54
C LYS A 193 13.05 -16.83 12.98
N ALA A 194 11.78 -17.13 12.82
CA ALA A 194 10.70 -16.21 13.13
C ALA A 194 9.57 -16.90 13.88
N ARG A 195 8.85 -16.10 14.63
CA ARG A 195 7.58 -16.43 15.24
C ARG A 195 6.56 -15.40 14.80
N ILE A 196 5.44 -15.88 14.31
CA ILE A 196 4.30 -15.05 13.95
C ILE A 196 3.27 -15.22 15.06
N ASN A 197 2.86 -14.12 15.69
CA ASN A 197 1.87 -14.18 16.76
C ASN A 197 0.53 -14.68 16.20
N ASN A 198 -0.04 -15.69 16.86
CA ASN A 198 -1.42 -16.12 16.68
C ASN A 198 -2.18 -15.80 17.97
N MET A 199 -2.53 -14.53 18.17
CA MET A 199 -3.24 -14.08 19.38
C MET A 199 -4.75 -14.40 19.33
N GLN A 200 -5.29 -14.85 18.19
CA GLN A 200 -6.74 -15.03 18.01
C GLN A 200 -7.08 -16.38 17.38
N LYS A 201 -7.97 -17.13 18.02
CA LYS A 201 -8.49 -18.40 17.50
C LYS A 201 -9.42 -18.23 16.30
N ASP A 202 -10.01 -17.04 16.15
CA ASP A 202 -10.93 -16.71 15.07
C ASP A 202 -10.23 -15.87 14.00
N PRO A 203 -10.02 -16.43 12.79
CA PRO A 203 -9.45 -15.73 11.62
C PRO A 203 -10.14 -14.41 11.26
N THR A 204 -11.41 -14.30 11.61
CA THR A 204 -12.30 -13.22 11.17
C THR A 204 -12.25 -12.01 12.08
N GLN A 205 -11.62 -12.11 13.26
CA GLN A 205 -11.67 -11.08 14.30
C GLN A 205 -10.45 -10.15 14.35
N SER A 206 -9.35 -10.47 13.67
CA SER A 206 -8.27 -9.50 13.39
C SER A 206 -7.44 -9.94 12.20
N SER A 207 -7.06 -8.96 11.38
CA SER A 207 -6.08 -9.10 10.29
C SER A 207 -4.66 -8.71 10.70
N GLU A 208 -4.46 -8.18 11.91
CA GLU A 208 -3.13 -7.78 12.37
C GLU A 208 -2.30 -9.01 12.72
N ARG A 209 -1.08 -9.04 12.21
CA ARG A 209 -0.10 -10.11 12.45
C ARG A 209 1.22 -9.46 12.81
N GLU A 210 1.78 -9.88 13.94
CA GLU A 210 3.11 -9.44 14.38
C GLU A 210 4.11 -10.57 14.10
N MET A 211 5.19 -10.23 13.38
CA MET A 211 6.30 -11.13 13.11
C MET A 211 7.50 -10.69 13.95
N THR A 212 7.93 -11.57 14.84
CA THR A 212 9.20 -11.43 15.57
C THR A 212 10.23 -12.36 14.94
N TYR A 213 11.43 -11.87 14.65
CA TYR A 213 12.46 -12.67 13.99
C TYR A 213 13.86 -12.41 14.55
N GLN A 214 14.71 -13.42 14.39
CA GLN A 214 16.13 -13.38 14.72
C GLN A 214 16.91 -13.94 13.53
N VAL A 215 18.03 -13.30 13.21
CA VAL A 215 18.93 -13.73 12.13
C VAL A 215 20.20 -14.27 12.78
N TYR A 216 20.53 -15.51 12.47
CA TYR A 216 21.69 -16.22 13.02
C TYR A 216 22.75 -16.37 11.94
N ASN A 217 23.99 -15.98 12.26
CA ASN A 217 25.14 -16.35 11.46
C ASN A 217 25.50 -17.81 11.78
N ILE A 218 25.55 -18.65 10.76
CA ILE A 218 26.04 -20.02 10.87
C ILE A 218 27.53 -20.00 10.53
N THR A 219 28.36 -19.82 11.54
CA THR A 219 29.79 -20.11 11.42
C THR A 219 29.93 -21.63 11.31
N LEU A 220 30.53 -22.12 10.23
CA LEU A 220 30.96 -23.52 10.14
C LEU A 220 32.00 -23.74 11.25
N CYS A 221 31.63 -24.51 12.28
CA CYS A 221 32.61 -25.16 13.14
C CYS A 221 33.28 -26.30 12.38
#